data_AF-A0A2U9IEW5-F1
#
_entry.id   AF-A0A2U9IEW5-F1
#
_cell.length_a   1.000
_cell.length_b   1.000
_cell.length_c   1.000
_cell.angle_alpha   90.00
_cell.angle_beta   90.00
_cell.angle_gamma   90.00
#
_symmetry.space_group_name_H-M   'P 1'
#
loop_
_entity.id
_entity.type
_entity.pdbx_description
1 polymer ?
#
loop_
_entity_poly.entity_id
_entity_poly.type
_entity_poly.pdbx_seq_one_letter_code
_entity_poly.pdbx_strand_id
1 'polypeptide(L)'
;MSRLLKFAIVGGLGTLVNELVFLSTTKLLSISISLALAIEISIIFNFMLNDVWTFKDKRIGNIWKRLLKFHMSSASGGIIQYIVVISIIVIMFHFSNASEILAILFFTSYLKLQSLVLGIINFIGIISGFIVRFITSIKWVWP
;
A
#
# COMPACT_ATOMS: atom_id res chain seq x y z
N MET A 1 0.22 6.48 23.32
CA MET A 1 0.46 5.80 22.03
C MET A 1 0.78 6.84 20.97
N SER A 2 1.90 6.73 20.26
CA SER A 2 2.24 7.64 19.17
C SER A 2 1.26 7.46 17.99
N ARG A 3 1.04 8.52 17.19
CA ARG A 3 0.22 8.42 15.96
C ARG A 3 0.81 7.42 14.97
N LEU A 4 2.13 7.34 14.90
CA LEU A 4 2.84 6.38 14.05
C LEU A 4 2.45 4.94 14.41
N LEU A 5 2.45 4.59 15.70
CA LEU A 5 2.10 3.25 16.15
C LEU A 5 0.62 2.93 15.92
N LYS A 6 -0.29 3.89 16.19
CA LYS A 6 -1.70 3.71 15.85
C LYS A 6 -1.89 3.50 14.33
N PHE A 7 -1.26 4.33 13.51
CA PHE A 7 -1.34 4.24 12.05
C PHE A 7 -0.78 2.91 11.53
N ALA A 8 0.31 2.40 12.12
CA ALA A 8 0.86 1.08 11.82
C ALA A 8 -0.12 -0.05 12.17
N ILE A 9 -0.74 0.00 13.36
CA ILE A 9 -1.75 -0.97 13.79
C ILE A 9 -2.95 -0.95 12.84
N VAL A 10 -3.47 0.24 12.52
CA VAL A 10 -4.58 0.40 11.57
C VAL A 10 -4.20 -0.19 10.22
N GLY A 11 -3.01 0.14 9.69
CA GLY A 11 -2.51 -0.40 8.42
C GLY A 11 -2.41 -1.93 8.42
N GLY A 12 -1.89 -2.54 9.50
CA GLY A 12 -1.83 -3.99 9.64
C GLY A 12 -3.20 -4.65 9.67
N LEU A 13 -4.16 -4.07 10.40
CA LEU A 13 -5.55 -4.52 10.39
C LEU A 13 -6.18 -4.37 9.00
N GLY A 14 -5.88 -3.28 8.29
CA GLY A 14 -6.32 -3.07 6.92
C GLY A 14 -5.79 -4.13 5.95
N THR A 15 -4.56 -4.61 6.14
CA THR A 15 -4.02 -5.74 5.35
C THR A 15 -4.82 -7.03 5.61
N LEU A 16 -5.19 -7.31 6.87
CA LEU A 16 -6.04 -8.46 7.18
C LEU A 16 -7.43 -8.32 6.54
N VAL A 17 -8.04 -7.14 6.61
CA VAL A 17 -9.34 -6.87 5.95
C VAL A 17 -9.24 -7.08 4.44
N ASN A 18 -8.16 -6.59 3.80
CA ASN A 18 -7.92 -6.80 2.38
C ASN A 18 -7.92 -8.30 2.04
N GLU A 19 -7.13 -9.09 2.76
CA GLU A 19 -7.02 -10.53 2.50
C GLU A 19 -8.36 -11.26 2.72
N LEU A 20 -9.08 -10.94 3.78
CA LEU A 20 -10.39 -11.55 4.08
C LEU A 20 -11.43 -11.23 3.00
N VAL A 21 -11.48 -9.98 2.52
CA VAL A 21 -12.38 -9.59 1.43
C VAL A 21 -11.99 -10.30 0.14
N PHE A 22 -10.70 -10.39 -0.18
CA PHE A 22 -10.24 -11.08 -1.38
C PHE A 22 -10.62 -12.58 -1.35
N LEU A 23 -10.30 -13.29 -0.26
CA LEU A 23 -10.59 -14.72 -0.13
C LEU A 23 -12.10 -15.02 -0.12
N SER A 24 -12.92 -14.12 0.41
CA SER A 24 -14.37 -14.31 0.43
C SER A 24 -15.04 -14.02 -0.93
N THR A 25 -14.49 -13.11 -1.73
CA THR A 25 -15.09 -12.68 -3.00
C THR A 25 -14.62 -13.49 -4.21
N THR A 26 -13.43 -14.08 -4.17
CA THR A 26 -12.83 -14.85 -5.27
C THR A 26 -13.62 -16.09 -5.71
N LYS A 27 -14.52 -16.61 -4.86
CA LYS A 27 -15.43 -17.72 -5.22
C LYS A 27 -16.61 -17.29 -6.10
N LEU A 28 -16.93 -15.99 -6.10
CA LEU A 28 -18.13 -15.44 -6.72
C LEU A 28 -17.81 -14.45 -7.85
N LEU A 29 -16.66 -13.79 -7.79
CA LEU A 29 -16.25 -12.73 -8.70
C LEU A 29 -14.93 -13.08 -9.39
N SER A 30 -14.63 -12.40 -10.49
CA SER A 30 -13.31 -12.53 -11.12
C SER A 30 -12.21 -12.06 -10.17
N ILE A 31 -10.99 -12.57 -10.35
CA ILE A 31 -9.82 -12.20 -9.54
C ILE A 31 -9.61 -10.68 -9.56
N SER A 32 -9.71 -10.06 -10.73
CA SER A 32 -9.52 -8.61 -10.89
C SER A 32 -10.56 -7.79 -10.10
N ILE A 33 -11.83 -8.20 -10.13
CA ILE A 33 -12.90 -7.53 -9.37
C ILE A 33 -12.70 -7.75 -7.87
N SER A 34 -12.35 -8.97 -7.47
CA SER A 34 -12.08 -9.32 -6.08
C SER A 34 -10.92 -8.50 -5.50
N LEU A 35 -9.83 -8.34 -6.26
CA LEU A 35 -8.69 -7.49 -5.87
C LEU A 35 -9.09 -6.03 -5.73
N ALA A 36 -9.82 -5.48 -6.70
CA ALA A 36 -10.26 -4.09 -6.65
C ALA A 36 -11.17 -3.82 -5.43
N LEU A 37 -12.13 -4.71 -5.17
CA LEU A 37 -13.00 -4.62 -4.01
C LEU A 37 -12.24 -4.73 -2.69
N ALA A 38 -11.30 -5.68 -2.60
CA ALA A 38 -10.51 -5.88 -1.40
C ALA A 38 -9.66 -4.65 -1.07
N ILE A 39 -9.00 -4.06 -2.08
CA ILE A 39 -8.20 -2.84 -1.93
C ILE A 39 -9.09 -1.67 -1.49
N GLU A 40 -10.22 -1.44 -2.15
CA GLU A 40 -11.12 -0.33 -1.85
C GLU A 40 -11.69 -0.45 -0.42
N ILE A 41 -12.19 -1.63 -0.05
CA ILE A 41 -12.73 -1.89 1.29
C ILE A 41 -11.64 -1.72 2.35
N SER A 42 -10.41 -2.17 2.08
CA SER A 42 -9.27 -1.96 2.98
C SER A 42 -8.90 -0.48 3.12
N ILE A 43 -8.93 0.32 2.05
CA ILE A 43 -8.67 1.76 2.10
C ILE A 43 -9.75 2.47 2.93
N ILE A 44 -11.03 2.15 2.72
CA ILE A 44 -12.14 2.72 3.49
C ILE A 44 -12.03 2.32 4.96
N PHE A 45 -11.76 1.05 5.28
CA PHE A 45 -11.55 0.58 6.64
C PHE A 45 -10.42 1.34 7.34
N ASN A 46 -9.26 1.46 6.67
CA ASN A 46 -8.11 2.20 7.16
C ASN A 46 -8.45 3.68 7.39
N PHE A 47 -9.18 4.30 6.47
CA PHE A 47 -9.62 5.68 6.61
C PHE A 47 -10.50 5.85 7.84
N MET A 48 -11.55 5.04 7.97
CA MET A 48 -12.51 5.16 9.06
C MET A 48 -11.81 5.02 10.41
N LEU A 49 -10.98 3.99 10.59
CA LEU A 49 -10.28 3.76 11.84
C LEU A 49 -9.26 4.87 12.14
N ASN A 50 -8.56 5.37 11.13
CA ASN A 50 -7.67 6.52 11.30
C ASN A 50 -8.42 7.81 11.65
N ASP A 51 -9.58 8.08 11.04
CA ASP A 51 -10.39 9.27 11.30
C ASP A 51 -10.95 9.23 12.73
N VAL A 52 -11.48 8.08 13.19
CA VAL A 52 -12.10 7.98 14.52
C VAL A 52 -11.12 7.75 15.68
N TRP A 53 -9.91 7.23 15.42
CA TRP A 53 -8.96 6.83 16.48
C TRP A 53 -7.56 7.45 16.37
N THR A 54 -6.92 7.43 15.20
CA THR A 54 -5.54 7.93 15.03
C THR A 54 -5.49 9.46 15.00
N PHE A 55 -6.43 10.08 14.29
CA PHE A 55 -6.50 11.51 14.02
C PHE A 55 -7.80 12.14 14.53
N LYS A 56 -8.44 11.52 15.53
CA LYS A 56 -9.73 11.96 16.11
C LYS A 56 -9.77 13.46 16.45
N ASP A 57 -8.65 13.97 16.95
CA ASP A 57 -8.42 15.35 17.41
C ASP A 57 -8.00 16.32 16.29
N LYS A 58 -7.71 15.81 15.09
CA LYS A 58 -7.29 16.57 13.90
C LYS A 58 -8.33 16.54 12.77
N ARG A 59 -9.58 16.19 13.10
CA ARG A 59 -10.68 16.15 12.14
C ARG A 59 -11.18 17.55 11.84
N ILE A 60 -10.75 18.08 10.71
CA ILE A 60 -11.19 19.38 10.19
C ILE A 60 -11.94 19.17 8.87
N GLY A 61 -13.03 19.91 8.69
CA GLY A 61 -13.82 19.91 7.46
C GLY A 61 -14.64 18.65 7.19
N ASN A 62 -15.00 18.44 5.92
CA ASN A 62 -15.90 17.37 5.48
C ASN A 62 -15.17 16.01 5.39
N ILE A 63 -15.82 14.96 5.90
CA ILE A 63 -15.34 13.57 5.84
C ILE A 63 -15.01 13.09 4.43
N TRP A 64 -15.84 13.44 3.42
CA TRP A 64 -15.64 13.04 2.03
C TRP A 64 -14.37 13.66 1.43
N LYS A 65 -14.05 14.90 1.79
CA LYS A 65 -12.79 15.55 1.37
C LYS A 65 -11.59 14.83 1.99
N ARG A 66 -11.66 14.45 3.27
CA ARG A 66 -10.58 13.68 3.92
C ARG A 66 -10.46 12.28 3.32
N LEU A 67 -11.56 11.62 3.00
CA LEU A 67 -11.57 10.32 2.34
C LEU A 67 -10.87 10.39 0.98
N LEU A 68 -11.20 11.39 0.15
CA LEU A 68 -10.55 11.58 -1.15
C LEU A 68 -9.05 11.85 -0.99
N LYS A 69 -8.65 12.72 -0.05
CA LYS A 69 -7.24 12.95 0.27
C LYS A 69 -6.54 11.66 0.74
N PHE A 70 -7.22 10.84 1.52
CA PHE A 70 -6.68 9.57 1.99
C PHE A 70 -6.50 8.53 0.87
N HIS A 71 -7.38 8.53 -0.14
CA HIS A 71 -7.19 7.74 -1.36
C HIS A 71 -5.92 8.17 -2.10
N MET A 72 -5.75 9.48 -2.32
CA MET A 72 -4.56 10.03 -2.98
C MET A 72 -3.28 9.74 -2.17
N SER A 73 -3.36 9.85 -0.84
CA SER A 73 -2.29 9.44 0.07
C SER A 73 -1.97 7.95 -0.02
N SER A 74 -2.97 7.09 -0.16
CA SER A 74 -2.76 5.63 -0.27
C SER A 74 -2.19 5.26 -1.64
N ALA A 75 -2.65 5.89 -2.71
CA ALA A 75 -2.11 5.74 -4.06
C ALA A 75 -0.64 6.19 -4.14
N SER A 76 -0.28 7.33 -3.55
CA SER A 76 1.12 7.78 -3.53
C SER A 76 2.04 6.82 -2.76
N GLY A 77 1.55 6.23 -1.67
CA GLY A 77 2.24 5.16 -0.95
C GLY A 77 2.51 3.94 -1.81
N GLY A 78 1.48 3.46 -2.53
CA GLY A 78 1.60 2.33 -3.44
C GLY A 78 2.57 2.58 -4.59
N ILE A 79 2.54 3.78 -5.19
CA ILE A 79 3.47 4.21 -6.23
C ILE A 79 4.91 4.18 -5.70
N ILE A 80 5.15 4.75 -4.52
CA ILE A 80 6.51 4.78 -3.93
C ILE A 80 6.99 3.38 -3.58
N GLN A 81 6.13 2.53 -3.02
CA GLN A 81 6.45 1.13 -2.77
C GLN A 81 6.92 0.44 -4.06
N TYR A 82 6.17 0.60 -5.15
CA TYR A 82 6.49 -0.02 -6.43
C TYR A 82 7.79 0.51 -7.04
N ILE A 83 7.98 1.83 -7.04
CA ILE A 83 9.22 2.48 -7.51
C ILE A 83 10.42 1.95 -6.73
N VAL A 84 10.35 1.92 -5.40
CA VAL A 84 11.47 1.46 -4.55
C VAL A 84 11.83 0.00 -4.85
N VAL A 85 10.82 -0.88 -4.96
CA VAL A 85 11.05 -2.30 -5.28
C VAL A 85 11.76 -2.44 -6.64
N ILE A 86 11.27 -1.76 -7.67
CA ILE A 86 11.85 -1.82 -9.01
C ILE A 86 13.27 -1.25 -9.03
N SER A 87 13.49 -0.08 -8.43
CA SER A 87 14.80 0.54 -8.38
C SER A 87 15.84 -0.38 -7.73
N ILE A 88 15.50 -1.05 -6.63
CA ILE A 88 16.40 -2.00 -5.98
C ILE A 88 16.70 -3.20 -6.88
N ILE A 89 15.68 -3.78 -7.53
CA ILE A 89 15.87 -4.90 -8.45
C ILE A 89 16.78 -4.50 -9.63
N VAL A 90 16.53 -3.34 -10.24
CA VAL A 90 17.32 -2.84 -11.37
C VAL A 90 18.78 -2.65 -10.98
N ILE A 91 19.04 -2.03 -9.82
CA ILE A 91 20.40 -1.79 -9.32
C ILE A 91 21.11 -3.11 -8.99
N MET A 92 20.45 -4.05 -8.30
CA MET A 92 21.07 -5.31 -7.89
C MET A 92 21.47 -6.19 -9.08
N PHE A 93 20.62 -6.24 -10.11
CA PHE A 93 20.81 -7.11 -11.26
C PHE A 93 21.45 -6.42 -12.47
N HIS A 94 21.81 -5.14 -12.34
CA HIS A 94 22.46 -4.36 -13.40
C HIS A 94 21.65 -4.36 -14.71
N PHE A 95 20.33 -4.43 -14.62
CA PHE A 95 19.46 -4.34 -15.79
C PHE A 95 19.62 -2.97 -16.42
N SER A 96 20.08 -2.94 -17.67
CA SER A 96 20.44 -1.71 -18.37
C SER A 96 19.36 -1.29 -19.36
N ASN A 97 18.47 -2.22 -19.73
CA ASN A 97 17.50 -2.03 -20.81
C ASN A 97 16.05 -1.94 -20.30
N ALA A 98 15.27 -1.00 -20.83
CA ALA A 98 13.85 -0.84 -20.46
C ALA A 98 13.00 -2.09 -20.77
N SER A 99 13.37 -2.87 -21.78
CA SER A 99 12.74 -4.14 -22.12
C SER A 99 12.93 -5.22 -21.05
N GLU A 100 14.11 -5.27 -20.41
CA GLU A 100 14.40 -6.21 -19.31
C GLU A 100 13.59 -5.85 -18.06
N ILE A 101 13.49 -4.54 -17.77
CA ILE A 101 12.66 -4.03 -16.67
C ILE A 101 11.19 -4.41 -16.91
N LEU A 102 10.67 -4.17 -18.11
CA LEU A 102 9.30 -4.51 -18.46
C LEU A 102 9.06 -6.03 -18.39
N ALA A 103 10.02 -6.84 -18.86
CA ALA A 103 9.93 -8.29 -18.79
C ALA A 103 9.83 -8.79 -17.34
N ILE A 104 10.52 -8.17 -16.38
CA ILE A 104 10.41 -8.55 -14.96
C ILE A 104 9.06 -8.17 -14.37
N LEU A 105 8.51 -7.02 -14.76
CA LEU A 105 7.21 -6.55 -14.26
C LEU A 105 6.06 -7.48 -14.66
N PHE A 106 6.12 -8.06 -15.87
CA PHE A 106 5.09 -8.95 -16.40
C PHE A 106 5.44 -10.44 -16.28
N PHE A 107 6.71 -10.79 -16.16
CA PHE A 107 7.22 -12.17 -16.13
C PHE A 107 8.24 -12.38 -14.99
N THR A 108 7.80 -12.11 -13.76
CA THR A 108 8.55 -12.35 -12.52
C THR A 108 9.03 -13.80 -12.36
N SER A 109 8.44 -14.75 -13.08
CA SER A 109 8.82 -16.17 -13.10
C SER A 109 10.22 -16.45 -13.67
N TYR A 110 10.84 -15.50 -14.39
CA TYR A 110 12.19 -15.67 -14.94
C TYR A 110 13.31 -15.44 -13.94
N LEU A 111 13.05 -14.68 -12.87
CA LEU A 111 14.03 -14.47 -11.81
C LEU A 111 13.97 -15.67 -10.86
N LYS A 112 14.90 -16.62 -11.00
CA LYS A 112 15.21 -17.62 -9.94
C LYS A 112 15.91 -16.95 -8.74
N LEU A 113 15.35 -15.85 -8.28
CA LEU A 113 15.75 -15.16 -7.06
C LEU A 113 15.44 -16.07 -5.88
N GLN A 114 16.35 -16.13 -4.90
CA GLN A 114 16.01 -16.70 -3.61
C GLN A 114 14.82 -15.92 -3.05
N SER A 115 13.75 -16.64 -2.69
CA SER A 115 12.49 -16.06 -2.17
C SER A 115 12.74 -15.08 -1.01
N LEU A 116 13.81 -15.30 -0.24
CA LEU A 116 14.23 -14.44 0.85
C LEU A 116 14.66 -13.04 0.39
N VAL A 117 15.43 -12.92 -0.70
CA VAL A 117 15.90 -11.62 -1.21
C VAL A 117 14.74 -10.78 -1.72
N LEU A 118 13.83 -11.39 -2.49
CA LEU A 118 12.59 -10.73 -2.93
C LEU A 118 11.72 -10.30 -1.73
N GLY A 119 11.65 -11.13 -0.69
CA GLY A 119 10.95 -10.79 0.56
C GLY A 119 11.53 -9.54 1.21
N ILE A 120 12.86 -9.42 1.31
CA ILE A 120 13.53 -8.25 1.88
C ILE A 120 13.27 -6.99 1.04
N ILE A 121 13.38 -7.09 -0.29
CA ILE A 121 13.13 -5.95 -1.20
C ILE A 121 11.68 -5.47 -1.06
N ASN A 122 10.72 -6.38 -1.08
CA ASN A 122 9.31 -6.05 -0.89
C ASN A 122 9.07 -5.41 0.48
N PHE A 123 9.70 -5.93 1.53
CA PHE A 123 9.60 -5.35 2.87
C PHE A 123 10.10 -3.90 2.90
N ILE A 124 11.24 -3.60 2.28
CA ILE A 124 11.76 -2.24 2.16
C ILE A 124 10.76 -1.34 1.42
N GLY A 125 10.22 -1.80 0.30
CA GLY A 125 9.19 -1.07 -0.44
C GLY A 125 7.95 -0.77 0.39
N ILE A 126 7.44 -1.75 1.14
CA ILE A 126 6.28 -1.58 2.04
C ILE A 126 6.57 -0.53 3.10
N ILE A 127 7.77 -0.55 3.71
CA ILE A 127 8.17 0.46 4.71
C ILE A 127 8.25 1.86 4.07
N SER A 128 8.85 1.99 2.88
CA SER A 128 8.91 3.27 2.17
C SER A 128 7.52 3.82 1.83
N GLY A 129 6.63 2.99 1.29
CA GLY A 129 5.24 3.37 1.00
C GLY A 129 4.47 3.74 2.26
N PHE A 130 4.67 3.00 3.36
CA PHE A 130 4.07 3.29 4.66
C PHE A 130 4.51 4.65 5.22
N ILE A 131 5.80 4.97 5.15
CA ILE A 131 6.34 6.27 5.58
C ILE A 131 5.69 7.41 4.79
N VAL A 132 5.60 7.27 3.48
CA VAL A 132 4.96 8.29 2.62
C VAL A 132 3.50 8.47 3.02
N ARG A 133 2.72 7.39 3.16
CA ARG A 133 1.32 7.43 3.61
C ARG A 133 1.16 8.13 4.95
N PHE A 134 2.05 7.85 5.90
CA PHE A 134 2.01 8.47 7.21
C PHE A 134 2.30 9.97 7.13
N ILE A 135 3.34 10.37 6.40
CA ILE A 135 3.73 11.78 6.21
C ILE A 135 2.62 12.58 5.52
N THR A 136 2.03 12.06 4.44
CA THR A 136 0.93 12.73 3.74
C THR A 136 -0.33 12.77 4.60
N SER A 137 -0.56 11.75 5.45
CA SER A 137 -1.67 11.76 6.41
C SER A 137 -1.55 12.89 7.43
N ILE A 138 -0.36 13.09 8.03
CA ILE A 138 -0.15 14.16 9.03
C ILE A 138 -0.09 15.55 8.41
N LYS A 139 0.42 15.71 7.17
CA LYS A 139 0.62 17.03 6.56
C LYS A 139 -0.59 17.51 5.77
N TRP A 140 -1.38 16.61 5.20
CA TRP A 140 -2.37 16.97 4.18
C TRP A 140 -3.77 16.43 4.45
N VAL A 141 -3.90 15.17 4.91
CA VAL A 141 -5.22 14.57 5.19
C VAL A 141 -5.79 15.11 6.50
N TRP A 142 -4.99 15.08 7.58
CA TRP A 142 -5.33 15.56 8.93
C TRP A 142 -4.24 16.52 9.47
N PRO A 143 -4.15 17.76 8.95
CA PRO A 143 -3.17 18.76 9.41
C PRO A 143 -3.40 19.19 10.87
#